data_AF-A0A950ZCM1-F1
#
_entry.id   AF-A0A950ZCM1-F1
#
_cell.length_a   1.000
_cell.length_b   1.000
_cell.length_c   1.000
_cell.angle_alpha   90.00
_cell.angle_beta   90.00
_cell.angle_gamma   90.00
#
_symmetry.space_group_name_H-M   'P 1'
#
loop_
_entity.id
_entity.type
_entity.pdbx_description
1 polymer ?
#
loop_
_entity_poly.entity_id
_entity_poly.type
_entity_poly.pdbx_seq_one_letter_code
_entity_poly.pdbx_strand_id
1 'polypeptide(L)'
;MLALLFTLLATAARADEFRAHPAEARLTRRAVAPDVSSGRAHRYRTVLREEAREGANFNGHYRVASWGCGTNCIEWAILDLKTGRVWLAPKPAESCWAPDGDEGAGRDWFTFRLWSSLLYLHTCDPSTDGRKTFTTRSVYVWTRGTLQLLRTEALP
;
A
#
# COMPACT_ATOMS: atom_id res chain seq x y z
N MET A 1 -11.86 6.50 -39.75
CA MET A 1 -11.61 7.18 -38.46
C MET A 1 -12.57 6.62 -37.42
N LEU A 2 -12.21 5.56 -36.67
CA LEU A 2 -12.95 5.19 -35.45
C LEU A 2 -12.06 4.22 -34.63
N ALA A 3 -11.22 4.77 -33.76
CA ALA A 3 -10.40 3.98 -32.83
C ALA A 3 -10.07 4.83 -31.59
N LEU A 4 -11.08 5.32 -30.89
CA LEU A 4 -10.91 6.07 -29.64
C LEU A 4 -12.12 5.82 -28.74
N LEU A 5 -12.26 4.64 -28.13
CA LEU A 5 -13.31 4.41 -27.11
C LEU A 5 -13.03 3.23 -26.14
N PHE A 6 -11.79 2.72 -26.04
CA PHE A 6 -11.48 1.58 -25.14
C PHE A 6 -10.74 1.93 -23.85
N THR A 7 -10.22 3.15 -23.68
CA THR A 7 -9.40 3.52 -22.52
C THR A 7 -10.16 4.13 -21.34
N LEU A 8 -11.45 4.48 -21.49
CA LEU A 8 -12.25 5.12 -20.42
C LEU A 8 -12.92 4.13 -19.44
N LEU A 9 -13.11 2.87 -19.81
CA LEU A 9 -13.83 1.89 -18.97
C LEU A 9 -13.01 1.39 -17.78
N ALA A 10 -11.69 1.21 -17.95
CA ALA A 10 -10.84 0.66 -16.91
C ALA A 10 -10.57 1.64 -15.75
N THR A 11 -10.53 2.94 -16.02
CA THR A 11 -10.34 3.99 -14.99
C THR A 11 -11.60 4.23 -14.16
N ALA A 12 -12.77 4.25 -14.81
CA ALA A 12 -14.06 4.36 -14.13
C ALA A 12 -14.28 3.18 -13.16
N ALA A 13 -14.08 1.93 -13.64
CA ALA A 13 -14.25 0.73 -12.82
C ALA A 13 -13.38 0.72 -11.55
N ARG A 14 -12.12 1.19 -11.62
CA ARG A 14 -11.24 1.28 -10.44
C ARG A 14 -11.70 2.37 -9.47
N ALA A 15 -12.06 3.55 -9.99
CA ALA A 15 -12.56 4.64 -9.15
C ALA A 15 -13.85 4.23 -8.42
N ASP A 16 -14.70 3.46 -9.10
CA ASP A 16 -15.93 2.89 -8.52
C ASP A 16 -15.62 1.87 -7.43
N GLU A 17 -14.59 1.03 -7.59
CA GLU A 17 -14.19 0.07 -6.56
C GLU A 17 -13.73 0.77 -5.27
N PHE A 18 -12.84 1.78 -5.37
CA PHE A 18 -12.42 2.54 -4.18
C PHE A 18 -13.60 3.24 -3.49
N ARG A 19 -14.62 3.67 -4.24
CA ARG A 19 -15.83 4.30 -3.68
C ARG A 19 -16.75 3.29 -3.00
N ALA A 20 -16.83 2.06 -3.51
CA ALA A 20 -17.58 0.97 -2.89
C ALA A 20 -17.01 0.54 -1.52
N HIS A 21 -15.74 0.87 -1.27
CA HIS A 21 -15.05 0.64 0.00
C HIS A 21 -14.65 1.97 0.66
N PRO A 22 -15.61 2.71 1.24
CA PRO A 22 -15.33 4.01 1.82
C PRO A 22 -14.36 3.92 2.99
N ALA A 23 -13.64 5.02 3.24
CA ALA A 23 -12.79 5.15 4.40
C ALA A 23 -13.56 5.18 5.72
N GLU A 24 -12.88 4.79 6.78
CA GLU A 24 -13.24 5.11 8.16
C GLU A 24 -13.18 6.63 8.42
N ALA A 25 -13.70 7.04 9.58
CA ALA A 25 -13.77 8.45 9.95
C ALA A 25 -12.38 9.13 9.85
N ARG A 26 -12.35 10.30 9.21
CA ARG A 26 -11.12 11.08 9.02
C ARG A 26 -10.45 11.45 10.34
N LEU A 27 -9.16 11.72 10.28
CA LEU A 27 -8.42 12.28 11.40
C LEU A 27 -8.86 13.74 11.62
N THR A 28 -9.47 14.02 12.78
CA THR A 28 -9.96 15.37 13.15
C THR A 28 -9.12 16.05 14.21
N ARG A 29 -8.17 15.32 14.81
CA ARG A 29 -7.26 15.80 15.86
C ARG A 29 -5.82 15.60 15.40
N ARG A 30 -4.88 16.16 16.17
CA ARG A 30 -3.46 15.91 15.92
C ARG A 30 -3.16 14.41 16.00
N ALA A 31 -2.33 13.93 15.07
CA ALA A 31 -1.86 12.54 15.07
C ALA A 31 -1.19 12.18 16.39
N VAL A 32 -1.51 11.00 16.91
CA VAL A 32 -0.84 10.37 18.04
C VAL A 32 0.46 9.73 17.55
N ALA A 33 1.53 9.88 18.32
CA ALA A 33 2.81 9.27 17.97
C ALA A 33 2.69 7.73 17.97
N PRO A 34 3.36 7.03 17.04
CA PRO A 34 3.28 5.57 16.97
C PRO A 34 3.92 4.93 18.20
N ASP A 35 3.28 3.87 18.71
CA ASP A 35 3.82 2.99 19.73
C ASP A 35 4.93 2.13 19.11
N VAL A 36 6.16 2.50 19.47
CA VAL A 36 7.41 1.88 19.02
C VAL A 36 8.25 1.48 20.23
N SER A 37 7.59 1.19 21.35
CA SER A 37 8.21 0.84 22.62
C SER A 37 8.90 -0.52 22.60
N SER A 38 8.44 -1.45 21.76
CA SER A 38 8.90 -2.84 21.76
C SER A 38 8.84 -3.51 20.38
N GLY A 39 9.38 -4.73 20.30
CA GLY A 39 9.27 -5.62 19.14
C GLY A 39 9.87 -5.06 17.84
N ARG A 40 9.29 -5.48 16.71
CA ARG A 40 9.70 -5.00 15.37
C ARG A 40 9.48 -3.49 15.20
N ALA A 41 8.47 -2.92 15.84
CA ALA A 41 8.20 -1.47 15.76
C ALA A 41 9.35 -0.65 16.36
N HIS A 42 9.98 -1.12 17.44
CA HIS A 42 11.14 -0.45 18.03
C HIS A 42 12.36 -0.37 17.08
N ARG A 43 12.58 -1.43 16.30
CA ARG A 43 13.65 -1.49 15.30
C ARG A 43 13.51 -0.39 14.25
N TYR A 44 12.29 -0.10 13.82
CA TYR A 44 11.97 0.88 12.78
C TYR A 44 11.39 2.19 13.35
N ARG A 45 11.66 2.48 14.63
CA ARG A 45 11.04 3.63 15.34
C ARG A 45 11.24 4.98 14.66
N THR A 46 12.38 5.18 13.99
CA THR A 46 12.70 6.45 13.34
C THR A 46 11.78 6.67 12.14
N VAL A 47 11.80 5.75 11.17
CA VAL A 47 10.95 5.83 9.97
C VAL A 47 9.47 5.85 10.34
N LEU A 48 9.02 5.04 11.32
CA LEU A 48 7.62 5.06 11.76
C LEU A 48 7.19 6.41 12.32
N ARG A 49 8.07 7.09 13.08
CA ARG A 49 7.78 8.43 13.63
C ARG A 49 7.80 9.51 12.56
N GLU A 50 8.71 9.41 11.60
CA GLU A 50 8.79 10.34 10.46
C GLU A 50 7.53 10.22 9.61
N GLU A 51 7.18 9.00 9.21
CA GLU A 51 5.96 8.71 8.48
C GLU A 51 4.72 9.23 9.22
N ALA A 52 4.59 8.97 10.53
CA ALA A 52 3.44 9.48 11.29
C ALA A 52 3.31 11.02 11.28
N ARG A 53 4.43 11.76 11.16
CA ARG A 53 4.42 13.24 11.11
C ARG A 53 3.88 13.78 9.78
N GLU A 54 4.05 13.04 8.70
CA GLU A 54 3.51 13.36 7.37
C GLU A 54 1.98 13.23 7.30
N GLY A 55 1.34 12.62 8.30
CA GLY A 55 -0.11 12.52 8.40
C GLY A 55 -0.74 11.38 7.59
N ALA A 56 -2.07 11.35 7.61
CA ALA A 56 -2.85 10.25 7.04
C ALA A 56 -2.82 10.29 5.50
N ASN A 57 -2.58 9.14 4.88
CA ASN A 57 -2.67 8.95 3.43
C ASN A 57 -3.65 7.83 3.04
N PHE A 58 -4.22 7.11 4.02
CA PHE A 58 -5.02 5.91 3.82
C PHE A 58 -6.20 5.85 4.79
N ASN A 59 -7.36 5.37 4.31
CA ASN A 59 -8.51 4.98 5.15
C ASN A 59 -8.88 5.98 6.27
N GLY A 60 -8.90 7.26 5.91
CA GLY A 60 -9.35 8.40 6.71
C GLY A 60 -8.32 8.91 7.70
N HIS A 61 -7.76 8.04 8.52
CA HIS A 61 -6.84 8.40 9.61
C HIS A 61 -5.65 7.46 9.74
N TYR A 62 -5.49 6.54 8.79
CA TYR A 62 -4.36 5.65 8.75
C TYR A 62 -3.26 6.22 7.86
N ARG A 63 -2.04 5.75 8.11
CA ARG A 63 -0.93 5.94 7.19
C ARG A 63 -0.33 4.61 6.79
N VAL A 64 -0.19 4.39 5.50
CA VAL A 64 0.68 3.34 4.94
C VAL A 64 2.10 3.90 4.87
N ALA A 65 3.04 3.18 5.43
CA ALA A 65 4.47 3.49 5.45
C ALA A 65 5.27 2.31 4.90
N SER A 66 6.39 2.58 4.21
CA SER A 66 7.29 1.54 3.70
C SER A 66 8.75 1.99 3.70
N TRP A 67 9.66 1.04 3.82
CA TRP A 67 11.11 1.24 3.73
C TRP A 67 11.77 0.04 3.07
N GLY A 68 12.99 0.21 2.55
CA GLY A 68 13.72 -0.88 1.92
C GLY A 68 14.16 -1.95 2.94
N CYS A 69 14.12 -3.22 2.53
CA CYS A 69 14.70 -4.33 3.30
C CYS A 69 15.93 -4.97 2.62
N GLY A 70 16.36 -4.44 1.47
CA GLY A 70 17.42 -4.99 0.65
C GLY A 70 17.09 -4.83 -0.83
N THR A 71 17.69 -5.68 -1.66
CA THR A 71 17.46 -5.68 -3.11
C THR A 71 16.05 -6.16 -3.43
N ASN A 72 15.31 -5.37 -4.22
CA ASN A 72 13.97 -5.70 -4.71
C ASN A 72 12.94 -6.05 -3.64
N CYS A 73 13.04 -5.46 -2.45
CA CYS A 73 12.05 -5.69 -1.41
C CYS A 73 11.79 -4.43 -0.58
N ILE A 74 10.56 -4.35 -0.04
CA ILE A 74 10.19 -3.39 0.99
C ILE A 74 9.60 -4.10 2.21
N GLU A 75 9.88 -3.55 3.38
CA GLU A 75 9.05 -3.75 4.56
C GLU A 75 8.05 -2.59 4.67
N TRP A 76 6.91 -2.84 5.30
CA TRP A 76 5.84 -1.86 5.38
C TRP A 76 4.93 -2.05 6.59
N ALA A 77 4.19 -0.99 6.90
CA ALA A 77 3.30 -0.90 8.05
C ALA A 77 2.07 -0.04 7.75
N ILE A 78 1.03 -0.24 8.55
CA ILE A 78 -0.13 0.63 8.66
C ILE A 78 -0.17 1.21 10.06
N LEU A 79 -0.18 2.54 10.15
CA LEU A 79 -0.17 3.30 11.39
C LEU A 79 -1.56 3.87 11.65
N ASP A 80 -2.12 3.59 12.81
CA ASP A 80 -3.33 4.25 13.31
C ASP A 80 -2.96 5.59 13.92
N LEU A 81 -3.23 6.70 13.23
CA LEU A 81 -2.86 8.03 13.74
C LEU A 81 -3.81 8.56 14.82
N LYS A 82 -4.93 7.88 15.09
CA LYS A 82 -5.81 8.22 16.22
C LYS A 82 -5.30 7.61 17.51
N THR A 83 -4.74 6.39 17.46
CA THR A 83 -4.36 5.65 18.67
C THR A 83 -2.86 5.45 18.83
N GLY A 84 -2.07 5.70 17.78
CA GLY A 84 -0.64 5.37 17.74
C GLY A 84 -0.35 3.88 17.53
N ARG A 85 -1.36 3.04 17.24
CA ARG A 85 -1.10 1.61 17.02
C ARG A 85 -0.33 1.40 15.72
N VAL A 86 0.63 0.49 15.74
CA VAL A 86 1.42 0.12 14.56
C VAL A 86 1.12 -1.33 14.21
N TRP A 87 0.65 -1.56 12.99
CA TRP A 87 0.59 -2.89 12.39
C TRP A 87 1.70 -3.03 11.37
N LEU A 88 2.55 -4.05 11.53
CA LEU A 88 3.64 -4.36 10.62
C LEU A 88 3.27 -5.55 9.77
N ALA A 89 3.54 -5.48 8.46
CA ALA A 89 3.34 -6.62 7.59
C ALA A 89 4.18 -7.83 8.07
N PRO A 90 3.62 -9.05 8.05
CA PRO A 90 4.29 -10.23 8.58
C PRO A 90 5.51 -10.64 7.76
N LYS A 91 5.49 -10.36 6.45
CA LYS A 91 6.60 -10.57 5.51
C LYS A 91 6.85 -9.32 4.66
N PRO A 92 8.09 -9.12 4.18
CA PRO A 92 8.36 -8.13 3.14
C PRO A 92 7.52 -8.35 1.88
N ALA A 93 7.34 -7.29 1.10
CA ALA A 93 6.87 -7.36 -0.27
C ALA A 93 8.08 -7.37 -1.21
N GLU A 94 8.02 -8.21 -2.23
CA GLU A 94 9.12 -8.39 -3.19
C GLU A 94 8.68 -7.97 -4.59
N SER A 95 9.60 -7.38 -5.35
CA SER A 95 9.46 -7.12 -6.78
C SER A 95 10.29 -8.14 -7.55
N CYS A 96 10.00 -8.34 -8.83
CA CYS A 96 10.86 -9.16 -9.67
C CYS A 96 12.23 -8.48 -9.84
N TRP A 97 13.25 -9.25 -10.22
CA TRP A 97 14.47 -8.69 -10.77
C TRP A 97 14.20 -8.28 -12.23
N ALA A 98 14.00 -6.97 -12.44
CA ALA A 98 13.68 -6.40 -13.74
C ALA A 98 14.57 -5.18 -14.03
N PRO A 99 15.82 -5.41 -14.53
CA PRO A 99 16.76 -4.33 -14.80
C PRO A 99 16.27 -3.39 -15.91
N ASP A 100 15.49 -3.90 -16.86
CA ASP A 100 14.87 -3.14 -17.97
C ASP A 100 13.38 -2.85 -17.71
N GLY A 101 12.88 -3.05 -16.49
CA GLY A 101 11.44 -2.94 -16.18
C GLY A 101 10.96 -1.49 -16.20
N ASP A 102 9.73 -1.27 -16.69
CA ASP A 102 9.00 0.00 -16.82
C ASP A 102 9.76 1.26 -16.36
N GLU A 103 10.78 1.62 -17.14
CA GLU A 103 11.60 2.80 -16.91
C GLU A 103 10.69 4.04 -16.97
N GLY A 104 10.33 4.56 -15.80
CA GLY A 104 9.52 5.77 -15.65
C GLY A 104 8.27 5.66 -14.77
N ALA A 105 7.80 4.46 -14.41
CA ALA A 105 6.61 4.32 -13.55
C ALA A 105 6.90 4.47 -12.04
N GLY A 106 8.17 4.36 -11.63
CA GLY A 106 8.51 4.19 -10.21
C GLY A 106 8.03 2.82 -9.70
N ARG A 107 8.62 2.33 -8.60
CA ARG A 107 8.10 1.13 -7.93
C ARG A 107 6.88 1.53 -7.13
N ASP A 108 5.72 1.59 -7.80
CA ASP A 108 4.45 1.90 -7.14
C ASP A 108 3.92 0.64 -6.43
N TRP A 109 4.60 0.26 -5.34
CA TRP A 109 4.29 -0.92 -4.53
C TRP A 109 2.84 -0.95 -4.08
N PHE A 110 2.22 0.21 -3.91
CA PHE A 110 0.88 0.34 -3.39
C PHE A 110 -0.01 1.17 -4.29
N THR A 111 -1.31 0.86 -4.27
CA THR A 111 -2.33 1.83 -4.69
C THR A 111 -3.40 1.88 -3.61
N PHE A 112 -3.54 3.04 -2.99
CA PHE A 112 -4.55 3.30 -1.96
C PHE A 112 -5.07 4.74 -2.07
N ARG A 113 -6.10 5.06 -1.28
CA ARG A 113 -6.66 6.42 -1.20
C ARG A 113 -6.92 6.77 0.26
N LEU A 114 -6.80 8.06 0.59
CA LEU A 114 -7.18 8.57 1.90
C LEU A 114 -8.68 8.33 2.19
N TRP A 115 -9.53 8.35 1.18
CA TRP A 115 -10.98 8.23 1.34
C TRP A 115 -11.52 6.80 1.09
N SER A 116 -10.64 5.80 0.99
CA SER A 116 -11.03 4.40 0.82
C SER A 116 -10.32 3.49 1.82
N SER A 117 -10.99 2.39 2.18
CA SER A 117 -10.42 1.29 2.96
C SER A 117 -9.70 0.24 2.10
N LEU A 118 -9.69 0.38 0.77
CA LEU A 118 -8.94 -0.51 -0.13
C LEU A 118 -7.46 -0.15 -0.25
N LEU A 119 -6.64 -1.19 -0.22
CA LEU A 119 -5.21 -1.14 -0.46
C LEU A 119 -4.84 -2.22 -1.48
N TYR A 120 -4.32 -1.80 -2.61
CA TYR A 120 -3.65 -2.70 -3.54
C TYR A 120 -2.18 -2.76 -3.19
N LEU A 121 -1.62 -3.96 -3.14
CA LEU A 121 -0.19 -4.21 -3.02
C LEU A 121 0.27 -4.95 -4.27
N HIS A 122 1.27 -4.42 -4.93
CA HIS A 122 1.91 -5.02 -6.10
C HIS A 122 3.16 -5.78 -5.66
N THR A 123 3.27 -7.03 -6.09
CA THR A 123 4.38 -7.93 -5.76
C THR A 123 4.78 -8.80 -6.94
N CYS A 124 5.88 -9.53 -6.78
CA CYS A 124 6.30 -10.64 -7.61
C CYS A 124 6.53 -11.86 -6.70
N ASP A 125 5.69 -12.88 -6.85
CA ASP A 125 5.80 -14.14 -6.09
C ASP A 125 5.15 -15.27 -6.93
N PRO A 126 5.92 -16.26 -7.44
CA PRO A 126 7.36 -16.43 -7.23
C PRO A 126 8.18 -15.37 -7.98
N SER A 127 9.39 -15.08 -7.47
CA SER A 127 10.33 -14.20 -8.15
C SER A 127 10.77 -14.80 -9.49
N THR A 128 10.70 -14.02 -10.56
CA THR A 128 11.11 -14.42 -11.91
C THR A 128 12.14 -13.43 -12.45
N ASP A 129 13.15 -13.92 -13.18
CA ASP A 129 13.97 -13.06 -14.03
C ASP A 129 13.09 -12.57 -15.19
N GLY A 130 12.79 -11.27 -15.22
CA GLY A 130 11.73 -10.78 -16.09
C GLY A 130 11.86 -9.31 -16.47
N ARG A 131 11.08 -8.92 -17.48
CA ARG A 131 10.97 -7.55 -17.98
C ARG A 131 9.99 -6.67 -17.17
N LYS A 132 9.33 -7.22 -16.15
CA LYS A 132 8.29 -6.54 -15.36
C LYS A 132 8.68 -6.47 -13.90
N THR A 133 8.46 -5.33 -13.26
CA THR A 133 8.74 -5.15 -11.83
C THR A 133 7.76 -5.90 -10.93
N PHE A 134 6.48 -5.97 -11.31
CA PHE A 134 5.43 -6.65 -10.56
C PHE A 134 4.62 -7.55 -11.49
N THR A 135 4.20 -8.71 -11.00
CA THR A 135 3.39 -9.70 -11.72
C THR A 135 2.06 -9.96 -11.03
N THR A 136 1.92 -9.53 -9.77
CA THR A 136 0.78 -9.85 -8.93
C THR A 136 0.26 -8.58 -8.26
N ARG A 137 -1.07 -8.42 -8.24
CA ARG A 137 -1.78 -7.45 -7.40
C ARG A 137 -2.59 -8.19 -6.36
N SER A 138 -2.29 -7.95 -5.08
CA SER A 138 -3.15 -8.37 -3.98
C SER A 138 -4.01 -7.21 -3.53
N VAL A 139 -5.33 -7.41 -3.46
CA VAL A 139 -6.30 -6.40 -3.08
C VAL A 139 -6.79 -6.68 -1.67
N TYR A 140 -6.60 -5.72 -0.77
CA TYR A 140 -6.95 -5.83 0.63
C TYR A 140 -7.98 -4.78 1.03
N VAL A 141 -8.82 -5.13 2.01
CA VAL A 141 -9.62 -4.17 2.79
C VAL A 141 -9.01 -4.04 4.19
N TRP A 142 -8.78 -2.81 4.63
CA TRP A 142 -8.44 -2.52 6.02
C TRP A 142 -9.70 -2.17 6.79
N THR A 143 -9.97 -2.88 7.88
CA THR A 143 -11.13 -2.61 8.73
C THR A 143 -10.81 -2.94 10.17
N ARG A 144 -11.08 -1.98 11.07
CA ARG A 144 -10.93 -2.17 12.53
C ARG A 144 -9.55 -2.72 12.92
N GLY A 145 -8.49 -2.18 12.31
CA GLY A 145 -7.11 -2.58 12.60
C GLY A 145 -6.66 -3.90 12.00
N THR A 146 -7.43 -4.49 11.08
CA THR A 146 -7.11 -5.77 10.44
C THR A 146 -7.01 -5.59 8.92
N LEU A 147 -5.97 -6.17 8.32
CA LEU A 147 -5.83 -6.27 6.87
C LEU A 147 -6.42 -7.60 6.37
N GLN A 148 -7.44 -7.53 5.52
CA GLN A 148 -8.13 -8.70 4.98
C GLN A 148 -7.88 -8.79 3.48
N LEU A 149 -7.37 -9.92 3.00
CA LEU A 149 -7.19 -10.17 1.57
C LEU A 149 -8.57 -10.42 0.94
N LEU A 150 -8.95 -9.60 -0.04
CA LEU A 150 -10.15 -9.84 -0.84
C LEU A 150 -9.86 -10.78 -2.01
N ARG A 151 -8.77 -10.51 -2.74
CA ARG A 151 -8.39 -11.27 -3.94
C ARG A 151 -6.96 -11.01 -4.35
N THR A 152 -6.44 -11.90 -5.19
CA THR A 152 -5.15 -11.79 -5.84
C THR A 152 -5.35 -11.91 -7.35
N GLU A 153 -4.68 -11.06 -8.12
CA GLU A 153 -4.84 -10.94 -9.56
C GLU A 153 -3.45 -10.96 -10.23
N ALA A 154 -3.35 -11.61 -11.39
CA ALA A 154 -2.19 -11.47 -12.25
C ALA A 154 -2.22 -10.10 -12.94
N LEU A 155 -1.08 -9.42 -12.97
CA LEU A 155 -0.92 -8.17 -13.71
C LEU A 155 -0.65 -8.49 -15.20
N PRO A 156 -1.27 -7.74 -16.12
CA PRO A 156 -1.12 -7.93 -17.56
C PRO A 156 0.29 -7.68 -18.05
#